data_AF-A0A8S9MZH0-F1
#
_entry.id   AF-A0A8S9MZH0-F1
#
_cell.length_a   1.000
_cell.length_b   1.000
_cell.length_c   1.000
_cell.angle_alpha   90.00
_cell.angle_beta   90.00
_cell.angle_gamma   90.00
#
_symmetry.space_group_name_H-M   'P 1'
#
loop_
_entity.id
_entity.type
_entity.pdbx_description
1 polymer ?
#
loop_
_entity_poly.entity_id
_entity_poly.type
_entity_poly.pdbx_seq_one_letter_code
_entity_poly.pdbx_strand_id
1 'polypeptide(L)'
;MAGAVSLWRREATFLTAMLASETGIVGLNILFKAATSKGLNSYSFLGYSYLLASLLLSPSHLFSNRSRSLPPLSFSILCKIGLLGLVGSTYVITSYIGVKYSNPTLASAISNITPAVTFILAVIFRFLKSDHAG
;
A
#
# COMPACT_ATOMS: atom_id res chain seq x y z
N MET A 1 -30.96 18.63 -7.34
CA MET A 1 -29.61 19.14 -7.70
C MET A 1 -28.55 18.88 -6.63
N ALA A 2 -28.82 19.03 -5.33
CA ALA A 2 -27.82 18.81 -4.27
C ALA A 2 -27.20 17.39 -4.21
N GLY A 3 -27.99 16.34 -4.50
CA GLY A 3 -27.50 14.95 -4.51
C GLY A 3 -26.56 14.60 -5.67
N ALA A 4 -26.71 15.25 -6.83
CA ALA A 4 -25.82 15.05 -7.97
C ALA A 4 -24.44 15.70 -7.71
N VAL A 5 -24.42 16.87 -7.04
CA VAL A 5 -23.19 17.58 -6.69
C VAL A 5 -22.40 16.85 -5.60
N SER A 6 -23.06 16.21 -4.63
CA SER A 6 -22.38 15.42 -3.59
C SER A 6 -21.79 14.12 -4.14
N LEU A 7 -22.48 13.44 -5.05
CA LEU A 7 -21.95 12.29 -5.78
C LEU A 7 -20.73 12.68 -6.62
N TRP A 8 -20.84 13.73 -7.44
CA TRP A 8 -19.74 14.18 -8.29
C TRP A 8 -18.49 14.56 -7.48
N ARG A 9 -18.66 15.26 -6.35
CA ARG A 9 -17.57 15.57 -5.42
C ARG A 9 -16.91 14.30 -4.88
N ARG A 10 -17.70 13.29 -4.50
CA ARG A 10 -17.18 12.04 -3.94
C ARG A 10 -16.39 11.23 -4.98
N GLU A 11 -16.93 11.09 -6.19
CA GLU A 11 -16.23 10.41 -7.29
C GLU A 11 -14.93 11.16 -7.64
N ALA A 12 -14.97 12.50 -7.72
CA ALA A 12 -13.77 13.31 -7.93
C ALA A 12 -12.71 13.07 -6.84
N THR A 13 -13.09 13.01 -5.56
CA THR A 13 -12.14 12.73 -4.48
C THR A 13 -11.48 11.35 -4.63
N PHE A 14 -12.25 10.32 -4.97
CA PHE A 14 -11.70 8.97 -5.19
C PHE A 14 -10.75 8.93 -6.39
N LEU A 15 -11.13 9.56 -7.50
CA LEU A 15 -10.30 9.63 -8.70
C LEU A 15 -8.98 10.38 -8.43
N THR A 16 -9.04 11.49 -7.70
CA THR A 16 -7.81 12.23 -7.34
C THR A 16 -6.89 11.42 -6.43
N ALA A 17 -7.45 10.67 -5.46
CA ALA A 17 -6.68 9.82 -4.57
C ALA A 17 -6.03 8.66 -5.32
N MET A 18 -6.78 8.00 -6.22
CA MET A 18 -6.29 6.93 -7.08
C MET A 18 -5.18 7.43 -8.00
N LEU A 19 -5.38 8.57 -8.68
CA LEU A 19 -4.38 9.12 -9.58
C LEU A 19 -3.09 9.49 -8.83
N ALA A 20 -3.22 10.09 -7.63
CA ALA A 20 -2.08 10.42 -6.79
C ALA A 20 -1.32 9.16 -6.32
N SER A 21 -2.03 8.09 -5.93
CA SER A 21 -1.39 6.85 -5.50
C SER A 21 -0.67 6.15 -6.65
N GLU A 22 -1.31 5.99 -7.82
CA GLU A 22 -0.72 5.34 -8.98
C GLU A 22 0.51 6.10 -9.49
N THR A 23 0.41 7.42 -9.58
CA THR A 23 1.54 8.27 -9.97
C THR A 23 2.69 8.15 -8.96
N GLY A 24 2.38 8.10 -7.66
CA GLY A 24 3.38 7.90 -6.61
C GLY A 24 4.09 6.54 -6.73
N ILE A 25 3.35 5.45 -6.97
CA ILE A 25 3.89 4.10 -7.14
C ILE A 25 4.83 4.05 -8.36
N VAL A 26 4.40 4.57 -9.51
CA VAL A 26 5.22 4.58 -10.73
C VAL A 26 6.46 5.45 -10.54
N GLY A 27 6.30 6.64 -9.96
CA GLY A 27 7.41 7.56 -9.67
C GLY A 27 8.47 6.93 -8.76
N LEU A 28 8.06 6.24 -7.70
CA LEU A 28 8.97 5.52 -6.81
C LEU A 28 9.72 4.39 -7.53
N ASN A 29 9.05 3.62 -8.39
CA ASN A 29 9.70 2.56 -9.16
C ASN A 29 10.75 3.10 -10.14
N ILE A 30 10.48 4.23 -10.80
CA ILE A 30 11.43 4.91 -11.69
C ILE A 30 12.63 5.41 -10.89
N LEU A 31 12.38 6.10 -9.77
CA LEU A 31 13.44 6.62 -8.90
C LEU A 31 14.31 5.51 -8.33
N PHE A 32 13.69 4.40 -7.89
CA PHE A 32 14.38 3.20 -7.43
C PHE A 32 15.27 2.63 -8.54
N LYS A 33 14.75 2.48 -9.75
CA LYS A 33 15.53 1.95 -10.89
C LYS A 33 16.70 2.87 -11.22
N ALA A 34 16.50 4.19 -11.21
CA ALA A 34 17.55 5.18 -11.45
C ALA A 34 18.62 5.23 -10.34
N ALA A 35 18.23 5.04 -9.08
CA ALA A 35 19.15 5.02 -7.96
C ALA A 35 19.98 3.72 -7.93
N THR A 36 19.33 2.57 -8.15
CA THR A 36 20.00 1.27 -8.20
C THR A 36 20.90 1.12 -9.43
N SER A 37 20.55 1.73 -10.57
CA SER A 37 21.45 1.76 -11.74
C SER A 37 22.73 2.57 -11.50
N LYS A 38 22.71 3.51 -10.54
CA LYS A 38 23.89 4.26 -10.09
C LYS A 38 24.66 3.54 -8.97
N GLY A 39 24.29 2.30 -8.63
CA GLY A 39 24.98 1.48 -7.64
C GLY A 39 24.42 1.56 -6.22
N LEU A 40 23.30 2.25 -5.98
CA LEU A 40 22.67 2.27 -4.66
C LEU A 40 22.09 0.89 -4.30
N ASN A 41 22.32 0.43 -3.07
CA ASN A 41 21.74 -0.82 -2.58
C ASN A 41 20.22 -0.68 -2.33
N SER A 42 19.45 -1.70 -2.71
CA SER A 42 17.98 -1.70 -2.60
C SER A 42 17.49 -1.51 -1.16
N TYR A 43 18.19 -2.12 -0.19
CA TYR A 43 17.85 -2.02 1.22
C TYR A 43 18.04 -0.60 1.77
N SER A 44 19.10 0.10 1.34
CA SER A 44 19.34 1.50 1.73
C SER A 44 18.25 2.41 1.16
N PHE A 45 17.84 2.20 -0.10
CA PHE A 45 16.74 2.95 -0.70
C PHE A 45 15.42 2.76 0.08
N LEU A 46 15.11 1.52 0.47
CA LEU A 46 13.96 1.23 1.33
C LEU A 46 14.02 2.01 2.64
N GLY A 47 15.16 1.94 3.33
CA GLY A 47 15.37 2.61 4.61
C GLY A 47 15.09 4.11 4.51
N TYR A 48 15.67 4.78 3.51
CA TYR A 48 15.42 6.21 3.29
C TYR A 48 13.95 6.51 2.96
N SER A 49 13.31 5.68 2.14
CA SER A 49 11.90 5.85 1.77
C SER A 49 10.98 5.74 2.97
N TYR A 50 11.19 4.76 3.86
CA TYR A 50 10.38 4.60 5.08
C TYR A 50 10.63 5.71 6.10
N LEU A 51 11.87 6.19 6.23
CA LEU A 51 12.18 7.34 7.10
C LEU A 51 11.49 8.60 6.59
N LEU A 52 11.55 8.87 5.28
CA LEU A 52 10.87 10.01 4.67
C LEU A 52 9.34 9.89 4.81
N ALA A 53 8.78 8.71 4.58
CA ALA A 53 7.35 8.46 4.76
C ALA A 53 6.91 8.68 6.21
N SER A 54 7.69 8.21 7.19
CA SER A 54 7.43 8.44 8.62
C SER A 54 7.46 9.93 8.95
N LEU A 55 8.44 10.67 8.42
CA LEU A 55 8.58 12.11 8.65
C LEU A 55 7.43 12.91 8.01
N LEU A 56 6.96 12.51 6.83
CA LEU A 56 5.80 13.11 6.17
C LEU A 56 4.49 12.77 6.88
N LEU A 57 4.36 11.57 7.43
CA LEU A 57 3.15 11.13 8.13
C LEU A 57 3.05 11.72 9.55
N SER A 58 4.20 11.95 10.22
CA SER A 58 4.28 12.53 11.56
C SER A 58 3.43 13.81 11.77
N PRO A 59 3.54 14.86 10.92
CA PRO A 59 2.73 16.07 11.09
C PRO A 59 1.22 15.83 10.86
N SER A 60 0.85 14.86 10.02
CA SER A 60 -0.57 14.52 9.80
C SER A 60 -1.22 13.93 11.05
N HIS A 61 -0.46 13.25 11.91
CA HIS A 61 -0.95 12.73 13.17
C HIS A 61 -1.23 13.85 14.18
N LEU A 62 -0.42 14.91 14.17
CA LEU A 62 -0.59 16.07 15.06
C LEU A 62 -1.76 16.97 14.64
N PHE A 63 -2.03 17.10 13.33
CA PHE A 63 -3.17 17.85 12.81
C PHE A 63 -4.49 17.06 12.80
N SER A 64 -4.42 15.74 12.89
CA SER A 64 -5.61 14.90 13.04
C SER A 64 -6.20 15.13 14.43
N ASN A 65 -7.17 16.04 14.50
CA ASN A 65 -7.92 16.42 15.71
C ASN A 65 -8.84 15.26 16.16
N ARG A 66 -8.26 14.07 16.36
CA ARG A 66 -8.95 12.82 16.61
C ARG A 66 -9.37 12.79 18.06
N SER A 67 -10.57 13.30 18.32
CA SER A 67 -11.28 13.28 19.62
C SER A 67 -11.60 11.87 20.16
N ARG A 68 -11.07 10.79 19.55
CA ARG A 68 -11.43 9.41 19.85
C ARG A 68 -10.28 8.71 20.58
N SER A 69 -10.51 8.38 21.85
CA SER A 69 -9.71 7.40 22.61
C SER A 69 -9.43 6.18 21.73
N LEU A 70 -8.15 5.91 21.47
CA LEU A 70 -7.74 4.75 20.68
C LEU A 70 -8.13 3.49 21.45
N PRO A 71 -8.71 2.47 20.79
CA PRO A 71 -8.99 1.21 21.45
C PRO A 71 -7.68 0.63 22.03
N PRO A 72 -7.70 0.07 23.24
CA PRO A 72 -6.50 -0.47 23.88
C PRO A 72 -5.86 -1.54 22.99
N LEU A 73 -4.56 -1.41 22.75
CA LEU A 73 -3.79 -2.35 21.94
C LEU A 73 -3.66 -3.69 22.68
N SER A 74 -4.53 -4.64 22.35
CA SER A 74 -4.40 -6.03 22.81
C SER A 74 -3.22 -6.72 22.12
N PHE A 75 -2.57 -7.67 22.80
CA PHE A 75 -1.50 -8.50 22.25
C PHE A 75 -1.92 -9.22 20.95
N SER A 76 -3.18 -9.65 20.85
CA SER A 76 -3.70 -10.28 19.62
C SER A 76 -3.68 -9.31 18.43
N ILE A 77 -4.02 -8.04 18.66
CA ILE A 77 -4.01 -7.00 17.62
C ILE A 77 -2.57 -6.69 17.21
N LEU A 78 -1.65 -6.58 18.17
CA LEU A 78 -0.23 -6.39 17.90
C LEU A 78 0.34 -7.53 17.07
N CYS A 79 0.02 -8.78 17.40
CA CYS A 79 0.45 -9.95 16.63
C CYS A 79 -0.09 -9.90 15.19
N LYS A 80 -1.38 -9.58 15.02
CA LYS A 80 -1.99 -9.41 13.67
C LYS A 80 -1.30 -8.31 12.86
N ILE A 81 -1.03 -7.15 13.47
CA ILE A 81 -0.32 -6.04 12.82
C ILE A 81 1.11 -6.46 12.46
N GLY A 82 1.81 -7.16 13.36
CA GLY A 82 3.15 -7.67 13.13
C GLY A 82 3.21 -8.66 11.96
N LEU A 83 2.29 -9.62 11.92
CA LEU A 83 2.18 -10.57 10.80
C LEU A 83 1.87 -9.86 9.48
N LEU A 84 0.94 -8.90 9.48
CA LEU A 84 0.61 -8.13 8.28
C LEU A 84 1.79 -7.28 7.80
N GLY A 85 2.54 -6.69 8.74
CA GLY A 85 3.75 -5.93 8.47
C GLY A 85 4.88 -6.79 7.91
N LEU A 86 5.06 -8.02 8.42
CA LEU A 86 6.02 -8.98 7.89
C LEU A 86 5.70 -9.33 6.44
N VAL A 87 4.46 -9.74 6.17
CA VAL A 87 4.00 -10.11 4.82
C VAL A 87 4.14 -8.92 3.85
N GLY A 88 3.74 -7.73 4.29
CA GLY A 88 3.88 -6.51 3.49
C GLY A 88 5.34 -6.16 3.18
N SER A 89 6.24 -6.30 4.17
CA SER A 89 7.66 -6.02 3.99
C SER A 89 8.31 -6.99 3.01
N THR A 90 8.01 -8.29 3.12
CA THR A 90 8.48 -9.31 2.16
C THR A 90 7.98 -9.01 0.75
N TYR A 91 6.70 -8.65 0.60
CA TYR A 91 6.13 -8.26 -0.69
C TYR A 91 6.89 -7.08 -1.33
N VAL A 92 7.16 -6.03 -0.55
CA VAL A 92 7.88 -4.84 -1.04
C VAL A 92 9.32 -5.19 -1.44
N ILE A 93 10.04 -5.93 -0.60
CA ILE A 93 11.43 -6.34 -0.88
C ILE A 93 11.50 -7.16 -2.18
N THR A 94 10.65 -8.17 -2.32
CA THR A 94 10.60 -9.02 -3.52
C THR A 94 10.21 -8.20 -4.76
N SER A 95 9.29 -7.24 -4.64
CA SER A 95 8.90 -6.35 -5.75
C SER A 95 10.07 -5.51 -6.24
N TYR A 96 10.85 -4.91 -5.34
CA TYR A 96 12.03 -4.12 -5.71
C TYR A 96 13.15 -4.97 -6.30
N ILE A 97 13.34 -6.21 -5.82
CA ILE A 97 14.25 -7.16 -6.47
C ILE A 97 13.76 -7.46 -7.89
N GLY A 98 12.46 -7.70 -8.07
CA GLY A 98 11.84 -7.89 -9.38
C GLY A 98 12.10 -6.72 -10.33
N VAL A 99 11.87 -5.49 -9.89
CA VAL A 99 12.14 -4.25 -10.68
C VAL A 99 13.63 -4.10 -11.00
N LYS A 100 14.51 -4.46 -10.06
CA LYS A 100 15.97 -4.42 -10.26
C LYS A 100 16.38 -5.32 -11.43
N TYR A 101 15.88 -6.55 -11.50
CA TYR A 101 16.17 -7.50 -12.59
C TYR A 101 15.35 -7.29 -13.86
N SER A 102 14.24 -6.56 -13.79
CA SER A 102 13.35 -6.28 -14.93
C SER A 102 13.30 -4.78 -15.26
N ASN A 103 12.11 -4.22 -15.48
CA ASN A 103 11.89 -2.80 -15.72
C ASN A 103 10.59 -2.31 -15.05
N PRO A 104 10.43 -0.99 -14.84
CA PRO A 104 9.23 -0.42 -14.22
C PRO A 104 7.92 -0.70 -14.99
N THR A 105 7.97 -0.84 -16.31
CA THR A 105 6.80 -1.12 -17.15
C THR A 105 6.23 -2.52 -16.88
N LEU A 106 7.09 -3.53 -16.76
CA LEU A 106 6.70 -4.89 -16.43
C LEU A 106 6.09 -4.95 -15.03
N ALA A 107 6.69 -4.25 -14.07
CA ALA A 107 6.14 -4.17 -12.72
C ALA A 107 4.74 -3.56 -12.71
N SER A 108 4.52 -2.47 -13.46
CA SER A 108 3.20 -1.86 -13.62
C SER A 108 2.18 -2.80 -14.28
N ALA A 109 2.59 -3.57 -15.29
CA ALA A 109 1.72 -4.57 -15.94
C ALA A 109 1.30 -5.67 -14.97
N ILE A 110 2.20 -6.15 -14.10
CA ILE A 110 1.90 -7.17 -13.08
C ILE A 110 0.95 -6.61 -12.01
N SER A 111 1.13 -5.35 -11.60
CA SER A 111 0.25 -4.69 -10.63
C SER A 111 -1.21 -4.62 -11.08
N ASN A 112 -1.49 -4.58 -12.39
CA ASN A 112 -2.85 -4.63 -12.92
C ASN A 112 -3.57 -5.96 -12.65
N ILE A 113 -2.83 -7.03 -12.34
CA ILE A 113 -3.39 -8.35 -12.00
C ILE A 113 -3.71 -8.43 -10.49
N THR A 114 -3.19 -7.52 -9.67
CA THR A 114 -3.42 -7.51 -8.21
C THR A 114 -4.91 -7.55 -7.83
N PRO A 115 -5.81 -6.75 -8.43
CA PRO A 115 -7.24 -6.82 -8.10
C PRO A 115 -7.86 -8.19 -8.37
N ALA A 116 -7.46 -8.86 -9.45
CA ALA A 116 -7.97 -10.20 -9.80
C ALA A 116 -7.51 -11.25 -8.79
N VAL A 117 -6.24 -11.22 -8.39
CA VAL A 117 -5.71 -12.11 -7.33
C VAL A 117 -6.40 -11.86 -5.99
N THR A 118 -6.60 -10.58 -5.63
CA THR A 118 -7.33 -10.22 -4.42
C THR A 118 -8.77 -10.76 -4.44
N PHE A 119 -9.46 -10.69 -5.58
CA PHE A 119 -10.81 -11.24 -5.71
C PHE A 119 -10.83 -12.77 -5.52
N ILE A 120 -9.91 -13.49 -6.15
CA ILE A 120 -9.79 -14.95 -6.01
C ILE A 120 -9.55 -15.32 -4.54
N LEU A 121 -8.61 -14.66 -3.87
CA LEU A 121 -8.33 -14.88 -2.44
C LEU A 121 -9.56 -14.59 -1.58
N ALA A 122 -10.27 -13.49 -1.84
CA ALA A 122 -11.49 -13.13 -1.11
C ALA A 122 -12.57 -14.20 -1.25
N VAL A 123 -12.74 -14.76 -2.44
CA VAL A 123 -13.67 -15.86 -2.71
C VAL A 123 -13.26 -17.13 -1.95
N ILE A 124 -12.00 -17.53 -2.02
CA ILE A 124 -11.49 -18.72 -1.31
C ILE A 124 -11.70 -18.60 0.20
N PHE A 125 -11.31 -17.46 0.80
CA PHE A 125 -11.48 -17.26 2.25
C PHE A 125 -12.94 -17.18 2.69
N ARG A 126 -13.83 -16.65 1.84
CA ARG A 126 -15.27 -16.65 2.10
C ARG A 126 -15.82 -18.08 2.15
N PHE A 127 -15.38 -18.95 1.24
CA PHE A 127 -15.75 -20.36 1.27
C PHE A 127 -15.17 -21.08 2.49
N LEU A 128 -13.89 -20.87 2.80
CA LEU A 128 -13.23 -21.44 3.97
C LEU A 128 -13.95 -21.09 5.29
N LYS A 129 -14.42 -19.84 5.42
CA LYS A 129 -15.16 -19.40 6.61
C LYS A 129 -16.58 -19.96 6.71
N SER A 130 -17.16 -20.39 5.59
CA SER A 130 -18.51 -20.98 5.57
C SER A 130 -18.49 -22.45 5.99
N ASP A 131 -17.37 -23.16 5.80
CA ASP A 131 -17.20 -24.58 6.12
C ASP A 131 -16.93 -24.84 7.62
N HIS A 132 -16.26 -23.91 8.30
CA HIS A 132 -15.96 -24.00 9.75
C HIS A 132 -17.11 -23.53 10.68
N ALA A 133 -18.31 -23.31 10.14
CA ALA A 133 -19.47 -22.82 10.89
C ALA A 133 -20.62 -23.86 11.00
N GLY A 134 -20.36 -25.12 10.63
CA GLY A 134 -21.28 -26.26 10.78
C GLY A 134 -21.03 -27.07 12.05
#